data_AF-F6S1G4-F1
#
_entry.id   AF-F6S1G4-F1
#
_cell.length_a   1.000
_cell.length_b   1.000
_cell.length_c   1.000
_cell.angle_alpha   90.00
_cell.angle_beta   90.00
_cell.angle_gamma   90.00
#
_symmetry.space_group_name_H-M   'P 1'
#
loop_
_entity.id
_entity.type
_entity.pdbx_description
1 polymer ?
#
loop_
_entity_poly.entity_id
_entity_poly.type
_entity_poly.pdbx_seq_one_letter_code
_entity_poly.pdbx_strand_id
1 'polypeptide(L)'
;MQWEVVTRFMFGICNYTSFKSLNMIFPSCMIQDFEEKKVMLKSLISTAMLTENSQEFNQNLIRIAGWVHESNEKETCQRFGYCLTTDIELCAPTQLTAASDLAFALKSSSKPYNLYLTVTRGRGNESLETFLNSIRGSQVKVQCLKIPKIDLNESMWNALRPHLLEVKKLHIAIIRNMLHYKECFCEVMQQRDSQIEIEIDCEEAVYGSGMLDDDIFSCFASCVRSISKLSIRYPPWADVSKLQKTLLVLQRAAAELSQQLEVDIPGHATGAWLAHW
;
A
#
# COMPACT_ATOMS: atom_id res chain seq x y z
N MET A 1 -14.35 -12.07 -18.78
CA MET A 1 -13.26 -12.99 -19.16
C MET A 1 -12.82 -12.88 -20.62
N GLN A 2 -13.57 -13.35 -21.63
CA GLN A 2 -13.10 -13.30 -23.03
C GLN A 2 -12.84 -11.87 -23.54
N TRP A 3 -13.76 -10.94 -23.27
CA TRP A 3 -13.60 -9.54 -23.64
C TRP A 3 -12.42 -8.84 -22.96
N GLU A 4 -12.01 -9.27 -21.77
CA GLU A 4 -10.88 -8.67 -21.05
C GLU A 4 -9.56 -9.04 -21.70
N VAL A 5 -9.41 -10.30 -22.12
CA VAL A 5 -8.25 -10.79 -22.87
C VAL A 5 -8.16 -10.07 -24.22
N VAL A 6 -9.29 -9.98 -24.95
CA VAL A 6 -9.33 -9.27 -26.23
C VAL A 6 -8.97 -7.80 -26.06
N THR A 7 -9.56 -7.11 -25.08
CA THR A 7 -9.28 -5.68 -24.86
C THR A 7 -7.82 -5.45 -24.49
N ARG A 8 -7.26 -6.29 -23.60
CA ARG A 8 -5.84 -6.23 -23.23
C ARG A 8 -4.94 -6.46 -24.44
N PHE A 9 -5.24 -7.45 -25.27
CA PHE A 9 -4.54 -7.70 -26.52
C PHE A 9 -4.61 -6.50 -27.48
N MET A 10 -5.78 -5.84 -27.57
CA MET A 10 -5.95 -4.64 -28.38
C MET A 10 -5.03 -3.50 -27.91
N PHE A 11 -4.86 -3.30 -26.60
CA PHE A 11 -3.86 -2.34 -26.08
C PHE A 11 -2.42 -2.70 -26.46
N GLY A 12 -2.08 -3.99 -26.47
CA GLY A 12 -0.76 -4.47 -26.86
C GLY A 12 -0.45 -4.29 -28.35
N ILE A 13 -1.40 -4.57 -29.23
CA ILE A 13 -1.21 -4.33 -30.68
C ILE A 13 -1.24 -2.83 -31.01
N CYS A 14 -1.98 -2.03 -30.24
CA CYS A 14 -2.09 -0.58 -30.41
C CYS A 14 -0.95 0.22 -29.77
N ASN A 15 0.08 -0.43 -29.23
CA ASN A 15 1.28 0.26 -28.79
C ASN A 15 2.23 0.57 -29.95
N TYR A 16 3.03 1.63 -29.81
CA TYR A 16 3.93 2.11 -30.85
C TYR A 16 4.95 1.07 -31.35
N THR A 17 5.44 0.19 -30.47
CA THR A 17 6.42 -0.85 -30.83
C THR A 17 5.79 -1.92 -31.72
N SER A 18 4.61 -2.41 -31.34
CA SER A 18 3.80 -3.35 -32.13
C SER A 18 3.38 -2.71 -33.43
N PHE A 19 2.94 -1.45 -33.40
CA PHE A 19 2.56 -0.70 -34.59
C PHE A 19 3.69 -0.64 -35.62
N LYS A 20 4.92 -0.32 -35.22
CA LYS A 20 6.06 -0.32 -36.15
C LYS A 20 6.23 -1.63 -36.89
N SER A 21 6.09 -2.75 -36.16
CA SER A 21 6.20 -4.09 -36.75
C SER A 21 5.02 -4.41 -37.67
N LEU A 22 3.82 -4.00 -37.29
CA LEU A 22 2.57 -4.29 -38.01
C LEU A 22 2.34 -3.36 -39.21
N ASN A 23 2.84 -2.12 -39.17
CA ASN A 23 2.69 -1.12 -40.23
C ASN A 23 3.31 -1.58 -41.56
N MET A 24 4.29 -2.49 -41.52
CA MET A 24 4.88 -3.09 -42.73
C MET A 24 3.92 -4.03 -43.47
N ILE A 25 2.90 -4.55 -42.80
CA ILE A 25 1.95 -5.54 -43.36
C ILE A 25 0.51 -5.00 -43.40
N PHE A 26 0.26 -3.84 -42.80
CA PHE A 26 -1.06 -3.23 -42.78
C PHE A 26 -1.35 -2.47 -44.08
N PRO A 27 -2.51 -2.73 -44.73
CA PRO A 27 -3.02 -1.85 -45.78
C PRO A 27 -3.26 -0.45 -45.22
N SER A 28 -3.18 0.58 -46.07
CA SER A 28 -3.30 1.99 -45.66
C SER A 28 -4.59 2.30 -44.89
N CYS A 29 -5.71 1.62 -45.19
CA CYS A 29 -6.96 1.76 -44.44
C CYS A 29 -6.84 1.29 -42.98
N MET A 30 -6.06 0.24 -42.70
CA MET A 30 -5.84 -0.24 -41.34
C MET A 30 -4.94 0.69 -40.51
N ILE A 31 -4.13 1.55 -41.15
CA ILE A 31 -3.34 2.58 -40.47
C ILE A 31 -4.25 3.71 -39.96
N GLN A 32 -5.22 4.15 -40.76
CA GLN A 32 -6.19 5.14 -40.30
C GLN A 32 -7.04 4.59 -39.15
N ASP A 33 -7.54 3.37 -39.31
CA ASP A 33 -8.28 2.67 -38.25
C ASP A 33 -7.46 2.54 -36.96
N PHE A 34 -6.14 2.41 -37.05
CA PHE A 34 -5.26 2.24 -35.89
C PHE A 34 -5.31 3.44 -34.95
N GLU A 35 -5.19 4.66 -35.48
CA GLU A 35 -5.22 5.88 -34.67
C GLU A 35 -6.61 6.08 -34.04
N GLU A 36 -7.68 5.82 -34.80
CA GLU A 36 -9.05 5.88 -34.29
C GLU A 36 -9.28 4.84 -33.16
N LYS A 37 -8.85 3.60 -33.35
CA LYS A 37 -8.92 2.53 -32.33
C LYS A 37 -8.10 2.90 -31.10
N LYS A 38 -6.93 3.51 -31.27
CA LYS A 38 -6.07 3.95 -30.17
C LYS A 38 -6.73 5.03 -29.32
N VAL A 39 -7.36 6.03 -29.96
CA VAL A 39 -8.15 7.05 -29.25
C VAL A 39 -9.31 6.42 -28.49
N MET A 40 -10.03 5.48 -29.12
CA MET A 40 -11.11 4.73 -28.48
C MET A 40 -10.60 3.97 -27.24
N LEU A 41 -9.51 3.21 -27.36
CA LEU A 41 -8.94 2.44 -26.24
C LEU A 41 -8.54 3.36 -25.08
N LYS A 42 -7.89 4.50 -25.34
CA LYS A 42 -7.55 5.48 -24.31
C LYS A 42 -8.80 6.02 -23.58
N SER A 43 -9.91 6.22 -24.30
CA SER A 43 -11.16 6.67 -23.67
C SER A 43 -11.69 5.66 -22.65
N LEU A 44 -11.51 4.35 -22.88
CA LEU A 44 -11.98 3.28 -21.98
C LEU A 44 -11.32 3.34 -20.60
N ILE A 45 -10.07 3.79 -20.52
CA ILE A 45 -9.37 3.96 -19.23
C ILE A 45 -10.10 4.96 -18.35
N SER A 46 -10.59 6.05 -18.95
CA SER A 46 -11.30 7.10 -18.20
C SER A 46 -12.63 6.58 -17.70
N THR A 47 -13.40 5.93 -18.57
CA THR A 47 -14.74 5.43 -18.26
C THR A 47 -14.71 4.30 -17.23
N ALA A 48 -13.74 3.39 -17.32
CA ALA A 48 -13.68 2.24 -16.42
C ALA A 48 -13.26 2.62 -14.99
N MET A 49 -12.55 3.74 -14.80
CA MET A 49 -12.16 4.25 -13.47
C MET A 49 -13.29 4.96 -12.72
N LEU A 50 -14.42 5.28 -13.37
CA LEU A 50 -15.55 6.01 -12.75
C LEU A 50 -16.48 5.10 -11.92
N THR A 51 -16.08 3.86 -11.62
CA THR A 51 -16.93 2.91 -10.88
C THR A 51 -16.68 3.01 -9.38
N GLU A 52 -17.71 3.42 -8.63
CA GLU A 52 -17.63 3.72 -7.18
C GLU A 52 -17.81 2.49 -6.26
N ASN A 53 -18.25 1.34 -6.78
CA ASN A 53 -18.41 0.12 -5.98
C ASN A 53 -17.04 -0.51 -5.67
N SER A 54 -16.66 -0.65 -4.39
CA SER A 54 -15.32 -1.06 -3.94
C SER A 54 -14.84 -2.42 -4.47
N GLN A 55 -15.73 -3.40 -4.65
CA GLN A 55 -15.37 -4.71 -5.20
C GLN A 55 -15.18 -4.69 -6.72
N GLU A 56 -16.00 -3.91 -7.44
CA GLU A 56 -15.85 -3.71 -8.89
C GLU A 56 -14.63 -2.84 -9.18
N PHE A 57 -14.35 -1.84 -8.34
CA PHE A 57 -13.18 -0.99 -8.42
C PHE A 57 -11.89 -1.81 -8.41
N ASN A 58 -11.77 -2.78 -7.50
CA ASN A 58 -10.63 -3.68 -7.40
C ASN A 58 -10.33 -4.44 -8.70
N GLN A 59 -11.34 -5.09 -9.26
CA GLN A 59 -11.21 -5.86 -10.49
C GLN A 59 -10.96 -4.95 -11.69
N ASN A 60 -11.63 -3.79 -11.73
CA ASN A 60 -11.44 -2.79 -12.76
C ASN A 60 -10.02 -2.21 -12.72
N LEU A 61 -9.48 -1.92 -11.54
CA LEU A 61 -8.13 -1.40 -11.36
C LEU A 61 -7.07 -2.39 -11.86
N ILE A 62 -7.19 -3.68 -11.51
CA ILE A 62 -6.29 -4.73 -12.04
C ILE A 62 -6.40 -4.81 -13.57
N ARG A 63 -7.62 -4.81 -14.10
CA ARG A 63 -7.86 -4.89 -15.54
C ARG A 63 -7.24 -3.70 -16.28
N ILE A 64 -7.48 -2.49 -15.80
CA ILE A 64 -6.97 -1.26 -16.40
C ILE A 64 -5.44 -1.18 -16.24
N ALA A 65 -4.90 -1.61 -15.11
CA ALA A 65 -3.45 -1.71 -14.93
C ALA A 65 -2.80 -2.61 -15.99
N GLY A 66 -3.45 -3.75 -16.32
CA GLY A 66 -3.04 -4.60 -17.42
C GLY A 66 -3.08 -3.88 -18.78
N TRP A 67 -4.11 -3.08 -19.05
CA TRP A 67 -4.19 -2.26 -20.28
C TRP A 67 -3.06 -1.23 -20.38
N VAL A 68 -2.78 -0.53 -19.27
CA VAL A 68 -1.69 0.45 -19.18
C VAL A 68 -0.36 -0.23 -19.42
N HIS A 69 -0.13 -1.40 -18.82
CA HIS A 69 1.10 -2.17 -18.98
C HIS A 69 1.31 -2.65 -20.42
N GLU A 70 0.30 -3.26 -21.06
CA GLU A 70 0.41 -3.69 -22.47
C GLU A 70 0.59 -2.51 -23.43
N SER A 71 -0.07 -1.39 -23.15
CA SER A 71 0.09 -0.19 -23.97
C SER A 71 1.52 0.34 -23.88
N ASN A 72 2.12 0.31 -22.68
CA ASN A 72 3.45 0.86 -22.39
C ASN A 72 3.69 2.26 -23.00
N GLU A 73 2.65 3.10 -23.03
CA GLU A 73 2.69 4.41 -23.66
C GLU A 73 2.56 5.53 -22.64
N LYS A 74 3.41 6.56 -22.78
CA LYS A 74 3.46 7.70 -21.87
C LYS A 74 2.10 8.37 -21.69
N GLU A 75 1.36 8.56 -22.78
CA GLU A 75 0.05 9.22 -22.74
C GLU A 75 -1.01 8.37 -22.01
N THR A 76 -1.00 7.06 -22.23
CA THR A 76 -1.89 6.11 -21.55
C THR A 76 -1.60 6.06 -20.05
N CYS A 77 -0.32 6.01 -19.67
CA CYS A 77 0.16 6.14 -18.30
C CYS A 77 -0.29 7.46 -17.65
N GLN A 78 -0.14 8.58 -18.36
CA GLN A 78 -0.59 9.89 -17.87
C GLN A 78 -2.10 9.93 -17.65
N ARG A 79 -2.87 9.33 -18.57
CA ARG A 79 -4.33 9.26 -18.45
C ARG A 79 -4.75 8.42 -17.25
N PHE A 80 -4.11 7.28 -17.04
CA PHE A 80 -4.30 6.46 -15.85
C PHE A 80 -4.01 7.26 -14.58
N GLY A 81 -2.83 7.90 -14.48
CA GLY A 81 -2.45 8.70 -13.33
C GLY A 81 -3.36 9.92 -13.07
N TYR A 82 -3.99 10.46 -14.12
CA TYR A 82 -5.00 11.52 -13.96
C TYR A 82 -6.28 11.00 -13.30
N CYS A 83 -6.73 9.80 -13.69
CA CYS A 83 -7.96 9.17 -13.21
C CYS A 83 -7.79 8.42 -11.88
N LEU A 84 -6.54 8.12 -11.50
CA LEU A 84 -6.24 7.40 -10.26
C LEU A 84 -6.61 8.26 -9.04
N THR A 85 -7.38 7.67 -8.13
CA THR A 85 -7.73 8.26 -6.85
C THR A 85 -6.51 8.33 -5.94
N THR A 86 -6.52 9.27 -4.99
CA THR A 86 -5.47 9.35 -3.96
C THR A 86 -5.54 8.16 -3.04
N ASP A 87 -6.73 7.69 -2.68
CA ASP A 87 -6.92 6.52 -1.84
C ASP A 87 -7.21 5.29 -2.70
N ILE A 88 -6.34 4.29 -2.61
CA ILE A 88 -6.38 3.07 -3.42
C ILE A 88 -6.56 1.89 -2.48
N GLU A 89 -7.79 1.40 -2.39
CA GLU A 89 -8.08 0.15 -1.67
C GLU A 89 -8.01 -1.02 -2.64
N LEU A 90 -7.09 -1.96 -2.35
CA LEU A 90 -6.79 -3.08 -3.22
C LEU A 90 -6.76 -4.43 -2.48
N CYS A 91 -7.47 -5.43 -2.98
CA CYS A 91 -7.20 -6.82 -2.62
C CYS A 91 -5.80 -7.21 -3.10
N ALA A 92 -4.94 -7.67 -2.19
CA ALA A 92 -3.58 -8.08 -2.53
C ALA A 92 -3.59 -9.04 -3.74
N PRO A 93 -2.74 -8.80 -4.75
CA PRO A 93 -2.78 -9.57 -5.98
C PRO A 93 -2.52 -11.05 -5.67
N THR A 94 -3.32 -11.93 -6.27
CA THR A 94 -3.19 -13.38 -6.09
C THR A 94 -2.41 -14.05 -7.23
N GLN A 95 -2.09 -13.29 -8.28
CA GLN A 95 -1.35 -13.75 -9.45
C GLN A 95 -0.17 -12.79 -9.71
N LEU A 96 0.97 -13.36 -10.12
CA LEU A 96 2.19 -12.59 -10.42
C LEU A 96 2.00 -11.58 -11.55
N THR A 97 1.20 -11.93 -12.57
CA THR A 97 0.85 -11.03 -13.68
C THR A 97 0.11 -9.80 -13.17
N ALA A 98 -0.92 -10.00 -12.34
CA ALA A 98 -1.66 -8.89 -11.73
C ALA A 98 -0.76 -8.03 -10.83
N ALA A 99 0.16 -8.63 -10.07
CA ALA A 99 1.14 -7.91 -9.28
C ALA A 99 2.04 -7.02 -10.16
N SER A 100 2.54 -7.55 -11.27
CA SER A 100 3.38 -6.82 -12.23
C SER A 100 2.63 -5.67 -12.90
N ASP A 101 1.40 -5.95 -13.38
CA ASP A 101 0.55 -4.95 -14.04
C ASP A 101 0.22 -3.77 -13.12
N LEU A 102 -0.21 -4.08 -11.89
CA LEU A 102 -0.49 -3.06 -10.87
C LEU A 102 0.75 -2.25 -10.55
N ALA A 103 1.90 -2.92 -10.35
CA ALA A 103 3.14 -2.22 -10.06
C ALA A 103 3.54 -1.28 -11.20
N PHE A 104 3.46 -1.72 -12.46
CA PHE A 104 3.74 -0.89 -13.62
C PHE A 104 2.81 0.34 -13.65
N ALA A 105 1.50 0.14 -13.54
CA ALA A 105 0.52 1.21 -13.63
C ALA A 105 0.67 2.22 -12.47
N LEU A 106 0.82 1.75 -11.23
CA LEU A 106 0.99 2.61 -10.06
C LEU A 106 2.31 3.40 -10.10
N LYS A 107 3.40 2.80 -10.61
CA LYS A 107 4.67 3.50 -10.85
C LYS A 107 4.53 4.65 -11.84
N SER A 108 3.62 4.50 -12.80
CA SER A 108 3.37 5.50 -13.84
C SER A 108 2.64 6.76 -13.36
N SER A 109 1.94 6.68 -12.22
CA SER A 109 1.28 7.84 -11.61
C SER A 109 2.31 8.91 -11.22
N SER A 110 2.03 10.18 -11.50
CA SER A 110 2.86 11.30 -11.03
C SER A 110 2.43 11.83 -9.66
N LYS A 111 1.24 11.43 -9.17
CA LYS A 111 0.68 11.90 -7.91
C LYS A 111 1.01 10.93 -6.78
N PRO A 112 1.29 11.42 -5.57
CA PRO A 112 1.31 10.58 -4.39
C PRO A 112 -0.08 9.98 -4.09
N TYR A 113 -0.11 8.80 -3.49
CA TYR A 113 -1.31 8.05 -3.16
C TYR A 113 -1.15 7.25 -1.85
N ASN A 114 -2.27 6.88 -1.27
CA ASN A 114 -2.41 6.01 -0.12
C ASN A 114 -2.83 4.62 -0.60
N LEU A 115 -2.11 3.60 -0.17
CA LEU A 115 -2.29 2.22 -0.59
C LEU A 115 -2.81 1.39 0.57
N TYR A 116 -4.05 0.91 0.44
CA TYR A 116 -4.73 0.08 1.42
C TYR A 116 -4.87 -1.34 0.88
N LEU A 117 -4.03 -2.25 1.33
CA LEU A 117 -4.03 -3.64 0.87
C LEU A 117 -4.93 -4.49 1.76
N THR A 118 -5.80 -5.30 1.21
CA THR A 118 -6.51 -6.34 1.96
C THR A 118 -5.92 -7.71 1.62
N VAL A 119 -5.48 -8.45 2.64
CA VAL A 119 -4.84 -9.77 2.46
C VAL A 119 -5.83 -10.86 2.88
N THR A 120 -6.27 -11.67 1.92
CA THR A 120 -7.09 -12.85 2.19
C THR A 120 -6.24 -13.97 2.80
N ARG A 121 -6.72 -14.58 3.91
CA ARG A 121 -6.01 -15.67 4.60
C ARG A 121 -5.70 -16.84 3.65
N GLY A 122 -4.47 -17.33 3.68
CA GLY A 122 -4.05 -18.58 3.03
C GLY A 122 -3.76 -18.49 1.53
N ARG A 123 -3.77 -17.29 0.91
CA ARG A 123 -3.35 -17.10 -0.48
C ARG A 123 -2.52 -15.84 -0.64
N GLY A 124 -1.38 -15.94 -1.33
CA GLY A 124 -0.77 -14.81 -2.02
C GLY A 124 0.42 -14.11 -1.39
N ASN A 125 1.12 -14.68 -0.39
CA ASN A 125 2.33 -14.04 0.15
C ASN A 125 3.38 -13.76 -0.95
N GLU A 126 3.66 -14.72 -1.83
CA GLU A 126 4.61 -14.50 -2.94
C GLU A 126 4.18 -13.40 -3.92
N SER A 127 2.88 -13.31 -4.23
CA SER A 127 2.38 -12.27 -5.15
C SER A 127 2.36 -10.89 -4.48
N LEU A 128 2.06 -10.83 -3.18
CA LEU A 128 2.20 -9.62 -2.38
C LEU A 128 3.67 -9.19 -2.24
N GLU A 129 4.57 -10.12 -1.96
CA GLU A 129 6.02 -9.88 -1.92
C GLU A 129 6.52 -9.37 -3.26
N THR A 130 6.12 -10.02 -4.36
CA THR A 130 6.44 -9.59 -5.72
C THR A 130 5.92 -8.19 -5.96
N PHE A 131 4.66 -7.92 -5.62
CA PHE A 131 4.07 -6.60 -5.78
C PHE A 131 4.83 -5.52 -5.01
N LEU A 132 5.10 -5.74 -3.71
CA LEU A 132 5.87 -4.83 -2.86
C LEU A 132 7.29 -4.59 -3.40
N ASN A 133 7.96 -5.64 -3.86
CA ASN A 133 9.26 -5.53 -4.53
C ASN A 133 9.15 -4.78 -5.86
N SER A 134 8.09 -4.99 -6.62
CA SER A 134 7.86 -4.33 -7.91
C SER A 134 7.48 -2.87 -7.76
N ILE A 135 6.91 -2.43 -6.64
CA ILE A 135 6.70 -0.99 -6.35
C ILE A 135 7.88 -0.34 -5.63
N ARG A 136 8.95 -1.10 -5.33
CA ARG A 136 10.25 -0.57 -4.90
C ARG A 136 10.79 0.40 -5.96
N GLY A 137 11.22 1.59 -5.53
CA GLY A 137 11.59 2.73 -6.37
C GLY A 137 10.46 3.75 -6.63
N SER A 138 9.23 3.49 -6.17
CA SER A 138 8.15 4.49 -6.17
C SER A 138 7.64 4.82 -4.77
N GLN A 139 8.46 4.53 -3.74
CA GLN A 139 8.05 4.73 -2.35
C GLN A 139 7.78 6.20 -2.01
N VAL A 140 8.45 7.14 -2.68
CA VAL A 140 8.18 8.59 -2.57
C VAL A 140 6.72 8.94 -2.92
N LYS A 141 6.04 8.09 -3.70
CA LYS A 141 4.63 8.27 -4.09
C LYS A 141 3.67 7.57 -3.13
N VAL A 142 4.09 6.54 -2.40
CA VAL A 142 3.24 5.86 -1.42
C VAL A 142 3.31 6.64 -0.10
N GLN A 143 2.30 7.45 0.19
CA GLN A 143 2.28 8.27 1.41
C GLN A 143 1.85 7.45 2.62
N CYS A 144 0.80 6.65 2.45
CA CYS A 144 0.27 5.75 3.46
C CYS A 144 0.30 4.32 2.94
N LEU A 145 0.74 3.39 3.77
CA LEU A 145 0.65 1.95 3.51
C LEU A 145 -0.17 1.29 4.61
N LYS A 146 -1.32 0.72 4.27
CA LYS A 146 -2.12 -0.12 5.18
C LYS A 146 -2.01 -1.58 4.78
N ILE A 147 -1.56 -2.41 5.70
CA ILE A 147 -1.53 -3.87 5.54
C ILE A 147 -2.15 -4.48 6.81
N PRO A 148 -3.44 -4.85 6.80
CA PRO A 148 -4.17 -5.26 7.99
C PRO A 148 -3.66 -6.59 8.53
N LYS A 149 -3.22 -7.52 7.68
CA LYS A 149 -2.70 -8.81 8.14
C LYS A 149 -1.44 -9.17 7.38
N ILE A 150 -0.32 -9.28 8.10
CA ILE A 150 0.96 -9.69 7.52
C ILE A 150 1.59 -10.80 8.37
N ASP A 151 1.99 -11.88 7.70
CA ASP A 151 2.82 -12.92 8.30
C ASP A 151 4.27 -12.62 7.91
N LEU A 152 5.07 -12.12 8.86
CA LEU A 152 6.47 -11.81 8.58
C LEU A 152 7.31 -13.09 8.49
N ASN A 153 8.04 -13.20 7.39
CA ASN A 153 9.17 -14.08 7.15
C ASN A 153 10.30 -13.22 6.54
N GLU A 154 11.47 -13.81 6.26
CA GLU A 154 12.62 -13.06 5.75
C GLU A 154 12.34 -12.40 4.40
N SER A 155 11.66 -13.10 3.49
CA SER A 155 11.30 -12.58 2.16
C SER A 155 10.35 -11.38 2.25
N MET A 156 9.28 -11.52 3.02
CA MET A 156 8.29 -10.46 3.26
C MET A 156 8.91 -9.26 3.97
N TRP A 157 9.79 -9.49 4.94
CA TRP A 157 10.54 -8.41 5.59
C TRP A 157 11.40 -7.65 4.58
N ASN A 158 12.15 -8.35 3.73
CA ASN A 158 12.97 -7.75 2.69
C ASN A 158 12.14 -6.97 1.66
N ALA A 159 10.92 -7.42 1.37
CA ALA A 159 9.99 -6.73 0.49
C ALA A 159 9.37 -5.48 1.14
N LEU A 160 9.06 -5.52 2.44
CA LEU A 160 8.41 -4.44 3.18
C LEU A 160 9.40 -3.34 3.61
N ARG A 161 10.61 -3.72 4.02
CA ARG A 161 11.64 -2.82 4.57
C ARG A 161 11.86 -1.54 3.75
N PRO A 162 12.00 -1.57 2.41
CA PRO A 162 12.22 -0.37 1.61
C PRO A 162 11.05 0.62 1.63
N HIS A 163 9.84 0.16 1.97
CA HIS A 163 8.66 1.03 2.11
C HIS A 163 8.63 1.68 3.48
N LEU A 164 9.00 0.92 4.52
CA LEU A 164 9.09 1.42 5.89
C LEU A 164 10.13 2.55 6.10
N LEU A 165 11.07 2.74 5.18
CA LEU A 165 12.01 3.86 5.22
C LEU A 165 11.41 5.18 4.72
N GLU A 166 10.37 5.11 3.87
CA GLU A 166 9.97 6.21 2.99
C GLU A 166 8.53 6.67 3.24
N VAL A 167 7.62 5.74 3.60
CA VAL A 167 6.22 6.07 3.83
C VAL A 167 6.08 7.06 5.00
N LYS A 168 5.10 7.95 4.91
CA LYS A 168 4.78 8.91 5.98
C LYS A 168 3.86 8.31 7.02
N LYS A 169 2.97 7.41 6.59
CA LYS A 169 2.02 6.73 7.46
C LYS A 169 2.01 5.23 7.22
N LEU A 170 1.96 4.47 8.30
CA LEU A 170 1.87 3.01 8.30
C LEU A 170 0.68 2.59 9.16
N HIS A 171 -0.25 1.85 8.58
CA HIS A 171 -1.37 1.26 9.30
C HIS A 171 -1.24 -0.26 9.29
N ILE A 172 -1.29 -0.87 10.46
CA ILE A 172 -1.13 -2.31 10.64
C ILE A 172 -2.19 -2.81 11.62
N ALA A 173 -2.91 -3.89 11.28
CA ALA A 173 -3.83 -4.49 12.26
C ALA A 173 -3.20 -5.68 13.00
N ILE A 174 -2.64 -6.65 12.27
CA ILE A 174 -2.01 -7.86 12.82
C ILE A 174 -0.67 -8.10 12.12
N ILE A 175 0.42 -8.07 12.88
CA ILE A 175 1.74 -8.57 12.45
C ILE A 175 2.02 -9.87 13.18
N ARG A 176 1.95 -11.00 12.48
CA ARG A 176 2.48 -12.24 13.05
C ARG A 176 4.00 -12.24 12.95
N ASN A 177 4.65 -12.80 13.96
CA ASN A 177 6.11 -12.87 14.09
C ASN A 177 6.84 -11.52 14.27
N MET A 178 6.13 -10.42 14.57
CA MET A 178 6.78 -9.11 14.80
C MET A 178 7.90 -9.17 15.84
N LEU A 179 7.69 -9.96 16.90
CA LEU A 179 8.67 -10.13 17.96
C LEU A 179 10.03 -10.61 17.43
N HIS A 180 10.01 -11.50 16.43
CA HIS A 180 11.23 -12.01 15.80
C HIS A 180 11.95 -10.95 14.95
N TYR A 181 11.20 -9.98 14.42
CA TYR A 181 11.72 -8.90 13.57
C TYR A 181 11.82 -7.55 14.30
N LYS A 182 11.69 -7.52 15.63
CA LYS A 182 11.70 -6.27 16.41
C LYS A 182 12.99 -5.48 16.22
N GLU A 183 14.14 -6.16 16.26
CA GLU A 183 15.45 -5.51 16.10
C GLU A 183 15.59 -4.95 14.68
N CYS A 184 15.22 -5.73 13.67
CA CYS A 184 15.22 -5.26 12.28
C CYS A 184 14.30 -4.05 12.08
N PHE A 185 13.12 -4.03 12.70
CA PHE A 185 12.23 -2.87 12.66
C PHE A 185 12.86 -1.65 13.31
N CYS A 186 13.43 -1.83 14.50
CA CYS A 186 14.12 -0.79 15.22
C CYS A 186 15.29 -0.20 14.38
N GLU A 187 16.11 -1.04 13.73
CA GLU A 187 17.17 -0.62 12.81
C GLU A 187 16.63 0.22 11.64
N VAL A 188 15.52 -0.20 11.03
CA VAL A 188 14.90 0.51 9.91
C VAL A 188 14.37 1.87 10.36
N MET A 189 13.74 1.95 11.54
CA MET A 189 13.27 3.23 12.09
C MET A 189 14.42 4.19 12.36
N GLN A 190 15.55 3.69 12.86
CA GLN A 190 16.75 4.51 13.10
C GLN A 190 17.42 5.02 11.81
N GLN A 191 17.21 4.33 10.69
CA GLN A 191 17.71 4.73 9.36
C GLN A 191 16.84 5.78 8.67
N ARG A 192 15.70 6.16 9.25
CA ARG A 192 14.79 7.13 8.62
C ARG A 192 15.29 8.55 8.77
N ASP A 193 15.25 9.30 7.67
CA ASP A 193 15.51 10.75 7.65
C ASP A 193 14.30 11.59 8.08
N SER A 194 13.11 10.97 8.19
CA SER A 194 11.87 11.64 8.55
C SER A 194 10.99 10.82 9.48
N GLN A 195 10.18 11.51 10.27
CA GLN A 195 9.26 10.87 11.19
C GLN A 195 8.10 10.15 10.45
N ILE A 196 7.61 9.07 11.05
CA ILE A 196 6.49 8.27 10.57
C ILE A 196 5.30 8.34 11.54
N GLU A 197 4.09 8.33 10.99
CA GLU A 197 2.87 8.06 11.74
C GLU A 197 2.56 6.56 11.72
N ILE A 198 2.35 5.96 12.88
CA ILE A 198 2.04 4.54 13.02
C ILE A 198 0.64 4.40 13.62
N GLU A 199 -0.22 3.66 12.94
CA GLU A 199 -1.53 3.26 13.42
C GLU A 199 -1.57 1.75 13.58
N ILE A 200 -1.84 1.28 14.80
CA ILE A 200 -1.95 -0.14 15.11
C ILE A 200 -3.41 -0.45 15.46
N ASP A 201 -4.04 -1.36 14.71
CA ASP A 201 -5.43 -1.75 14.90
C ASP A 201 -5.53 -3.16 15.50
N CYS A 202 -5.66 -3.22 16.82
CA CYS A 202 -5.80 -4.48 17.54
C CYS A 202 -7.23 -5.05 17.53
N GLU A 203 -8.23 -4.40 16.90
CA GLU A 203 -9.63 -4.86 16.91
C GLU A 203 -9.79 -6.26 16.31
N GLU A 204 -8.97 -6.60 15.30
CA GLU A 204 -9.03 -7.90 14.63
C GLU A 204 -8.32 -9.04 15.39
N ALA A 205 -7.67 -8.75 16.53
CA ALA A 205 -6.97 -9.73 17.38
C ALA A 205 -7.96 -10.51 18.29
N VAL A 206 -9.05 -11.02 17.72
CA VAL A 206 -10.21 -11.58 18.47
C VAL A 206 -9.94 -12.97 19.09
N TYR A 207 -8.85 -13.65 18.76
CA TYR A 207 -8.59 -15.00 19.29
C TYR A 207 -7.11 -15.21 19.64
N GLY A 208 -6.76 -14.86 20.88
CA GLY A 208 -5.64 -15.46 21.64
C GLY A 208 -4.22 -15.35 21.06
N SER A 209 -4.03 -14.63 19.97
CA SER A 209 -2.73 -14.49 19.30
C SER A 209 -2.48 -13.02 18.97
N GLY A 210 -1.66 -12.38 19.80
CA GLY A 210 -1.11 -11.06 19.53
C GLY A 210 -1.86 -9.90 20.19
N MET A 211 -1.96 -9.88 21.52
CA MET A 211 -1.79 -8.56 22.16
C MET A 211 -0.35 -8.13 21.87
N LEU A 212 -0.15 -6.86 21.49
CA LEU A 212 1.18 -6.28 21.43
C LEU A 212 1.88 -6.54 22.77
N ASP A 213 3.00 -7.26 22.73
CA ASP A 213 3.80 -7.58 23.90
C ASP A 213 4.55 -6.32 24.38
N ASP A 214 4.91 -6.26 25.66
CA ASP A 214 5.74 -5.21 26.25
C ASP A 214 7.04 -5.04 25.44
N ASP A 215 7.56 -6.14 24.89
CA ASP A 215 8.70 -6.15 23.99
C ASP A 215 8.49 -5.34 22.69
N ILE A 216 7.31 -5.42 22.08
CA ILE A 216 7.01 -4.66 20.85
C ILE A 216 6.94 -3.17 21.17
N PHE A 217 6.33 -2.83 22.31
CA PHE A 217 6.28 -1.45 22.78
C PHE A 217 7.63 -0.88 23.18
N SER A 218 8.50 -1.71 23.77
CA SER A 218 9.87 -1.31 24.06
C SER A 218 10.64 -0.96 22.78
N CYS A 219 10.39 -1.66 21.67
CA CYS A 219 10.96 -1.29 20.37
C CYS A 219 10.37 0.04 19.85
N PHE A 220 9.06 0.29 20.01
CA PHE A 220 8.52 1.61 19.66
C PHE A 220 9.09 2.74 20.52
N ALA A 221 9.28 2.50 21.83
CA ALA A 221 9.87 3.47 22.74
C ALA A 221 11.33 3.79 22.36
N SER A 222 12.13 2.79 21.99
CA SER A 222 13.50 3.01 21.52
C SER A 222 13.56 3.73 20.17
N CYS A 223 12.47 3.69 19.39
CA CYS A 223 12.35 4.32 18.08
C CYS A 223 11.56 5.63 18.09
N VAL A 224 11.19 6.15 19.26
CA VAL A 224 10.26 7.29 19.36
C VAL A 224 10.75 8.51 18.59
N ARG A 225 12.07 8.70 18.45
CA ARG A 225 12.66 9.77 17.62
C ARG A 225 12.12 9.82 16.20
N SER A 226 11.90 8.63 15.63
CA SER A 226 11.46 8.44 14.25
C SER A 226 9.94 8.39 14.13
N ILE A 227 9.17 8.51 15.21
CA ILE A 227 7.71 8.39 15.23
C ILE A 227 7.09 9.73 15.61
N SER A 228 6.30 10.33 14.72
CA SER A 228 5.58 11.59 15.01
C SER A 228 4.26 11.35 15.72
N LYS A 229 3.60 10.23 15.42
CA LYS A 229 2.29 9.87 15.97
C LYS A 229 2.18 8.35 16.11
N LEU A 230 1.66 7.89 17.24
CA LEU A 230 1.39 6.47 17.48
C LEU A 230 -0.05 6.31 17.95
N SER A 231 -0.94 5.88 17.06
CA SER A 231 -2.33 5.59 17.41
C SER A 231 -2.53 4.09 17.57
N ILE A 232 -3.14 3.66 18.67
CA ILE A 232 -3.37 2.24 18.93
C ILE A 232 -4.85 2.04 19.24
N ARG A 233 -5.54 1.34 18.35
CA ARG A 233 -6.95 0.99 18.53
C ARG A 233 -7.07 -0.38 19.16
N TYR A 234 -7.89 -0.48 20.19
CA TYR A 234 -8.17 -1.73 20.89
C TYR A 234 -9.62 -2.11 20.70
N PRO A 235 -9.93 -3.42 20.71
CA PRO A 235 -11.30 -3.85 20.79
C PRO A 235 -11.90 -3.37 22.13
N PRO A 236 -13.21 -3.05 22.18
CA PRO A 236 -13.87 -2.51 23.38
C PRO A 236 -13.79 -3.38 24.63
N TRP A 237 -13.42 -4.65 24.47
CA TRP A 237 -13.35 -5.67 25.52
C TRP A 237 -11.91 -5.97 25.98
N ALA A 238 -10.89 -5.25 25.49
CA ALA A 238 -9.50 -5.46 25.89
C ALA A 238 -9.24 -5.02 27.35
N ASP A 239 -8.34 -5.74 28.05
CA ASP A 239 -7.86 -5.34 29.38
C ASP A 239 -6.87 -4.18 29.25
N VAL A 240 -7.35 -2.97 29.53
CA VAL A 240 -6.61 -1.71 29.38
C VAL A 240 -5.55 -1.51 30.49
N SER A 241 -5.56 -2.31 31.56
CA SER A 241 -4.62 -2.14 32.69
C SER A 241 -3.16 -2.39 32.29
N LYS A 242 -2.91 -3.35 31.37
CA LYS A 242 -1.56 -3.57 30.81
C LYS A 242 -1.12 -2.40 29.94
N LEU A 243 -2.05 -1.78 29.21
CA LEU A 243 -1.79 -0.64 28.33
C LEU A 243 -1.30 0.58 29.09
N GLN A 244 -1.83 0.85 30.29
CA GLN A 244 -1.41 2.00 31.09
C GLN A 244 0.08 1.99 31.44
N LYS A 245 0.64 0.82 31.80
CA LYS A 245 2.07 0.70 32.09
C LYS A 245 2.92 0.96 30.85
N THR A 246 2.49 0.42 29.72
CA THR A 246 3.15 0.57 28.43
C THR A 246 3.10 2.01 27.91
N LEU A 247 1.96 2.68 28.04
CA LEU A 247 1.79 4.08 27.67
C LEU A 247 2.74 4.99 28.46
N LEU A 248 2.91 4.72 29.76
CA LEU A 248 3.86 5.43 30.60
C LEU A 248 5.30 5.29 30.10
N VAL A 249 5.69 4.13 29.58
CA VAL A 249 7.03 3.91 28.99
C VAL A 249 7.21 4.75 27.73
N LEU A 250 6.23 4.75 26.84
CA LEU A 250 6.26 5.54 25.59
C LEU A 250 6.26 7.05 25.87
N GLN A 251 5.43 7.49 26.81
CA GLN A 251 5.35 8.90 27.21
C GLN A 251 6.65 9.39 27.86
N ARG A 252 7.28 8.56 28.71
CA ARG A 252 8.60 8.89 29.29
C ARG A 252 9.67 9.00 28.22
N ALA A 253 9.73 8.04 27.30
CA ALA A 253 10.69 8.07 26.20
C ALA A 253 10.50 9.32 25.31
N ALA A 254 9.25 9.70 25.03
CA ALA A 254 8.94 10.92 24.27
C ALA A 254 9.35 12.20 25.03
N ALA A 255 9.07 12.27 26.33
CA ALA A 255 9.42 13.40 27.18
C ALA A 255 10.94 13.60 27.30
N GLU A 256 11.71 12.52 27.48
CA GLU A 256 13.18 12.54 27.50
C GLU A 256 13.77 13.11 26.19
N LEU A 257 13.04 12.98 25.09
CA LEU A 257 13.46 13.41 23.77
C LEU A 257 12.86 14.74 23.33
N SER A 258 12.12 15.43 24.21
CA SER A 258 11.41 16.67 23.92
C SER A 258 10.49 16.58 22.69
N GLN A 259 9.95 15.38 22.43
CA GLN A 259 9.07 15.13 21.29
C GLN A 259 7.61 15.10 21.71
N GLN A 260 6.76 15.71 20.90
CA GLN A 260 5.31 15.54 21.02
C GLN A 260 4.92 14.24 20.33
N LEU A 261 4.74 13.17 21.12
CA LEU A 261 4.12 11.93 20.66
C LEU A 261 2.61 12.01 20.93
N GLU A 262 1.79 12.06 19.88
CA GLU A 262 0.34 11.92 20.04
C GLU A 262 -0.02 10.44 20.15
N VAL A 263 -0.60 10.06 21.30
CA VAL A 263 -1.12 8.71 21.54
C VAL A 263 -2.63 8.74 21.70
N ASP A 264 -3.34 8.06 20.81
CA ASP A 264 -4.80 7.97 20.81
C ASP A 264 -5.25 6.52 21.00
N ILE A 265 -6.23 6.33 21.90
CA ILE A 265 -6.87 5.04 22.24
C ILE A 265 -8.39 5.25 22.27
N PRO A 266 -9.12 4.89 21.20
CA PRO A 266 -10.56 5.04 21.15
C PRO A 266 -11.29 4.14 22.15
N GLY A 267 -12.35 4.65 22.80
CA GLY A 267 -13.24 3.87 23.69
C GLY A 267 -13.07 4.14 25.18
N HIS A 268 -12.02 4.86 25.58
CA HIS A 268 -11.89 5.47 26.89
C HIS A 268 -11.62 6.95 26.69
N ALA A 269 -12.19 7.82 27.53
CA ALA A 269 -12.06 9.26 27.41
C ALA A 269 -10.58 9.67 27.31
N THR A 270 -10.09 9.92 26.09
CA THR A 270 -8.83 10.59 25.83
C THR A 270 -9.05 12.07 26.14
N GLY A 271 -8.88 12.42 27.43
CA GLY A 271 -8.55 13.79 27.77
C GLY A 271 -7.25 14.16 27.07
N ALA A 272 -7.21 15.33 26.45
CA ALA A 272 -5.97 15.96 26.05
C ALA A 272 -5.08 16.11 27.30
N TRP A 273 -4.12 15.20 27.51
CA TRP A 273 -3.11 15.33 28.55
C TRP A 273 -1.97 16.22 28.04
N LEU A 274 -2.34 17.46 27.67
CA LEU A 274 -1.42 18.58 27.54
C LEU A 274 -1.87 19.64 28.53
N ALA A 275 -1.36 19.59 29.75
CA ALA A 275 -1.16 20.76 30.60
C ALA A 275 -0.37 20.37 31.86
N HIS A 276 0.85 20.92 31.95
CA HIS A 276 1.72 21.04 33.12
C HIS A 276 2.27 19.74 33.71
N TRP A 277 3.57 19.48 33.51
CA TRP A 277 4.62 19.44 34.54
C TRP A 277 5.95 19.80 33.88
#